data_AF-A0A2N7DJH5-F1
#
_entry.id   AF-A0A2N7DJH5-F1
#
_cell.length_a   1.000
_cell.length_b   1.000
_cell.length_c   1.000
_cell.angle_alpha   90.00
_cell.angle_beta   90.00
_cell.angle_gamma   90.00
#
_symmetry.space_group_name_H-M   'P 1'
#
loop_
_entity.id
_entity.type
_entity.pdbx_description
1 polymer ?
#
loop_
_entity_poly.entity_id
_entity_poly.type
_entity_poly.pdbx_seq_one_letter_code
_entity_poly.pdbx_strand_id
1 'polypeptide(L)' 'MLKQEGICDWCKQHNYVMRHDYLDGLFHHSCQNCNECATHDVRQFNNEEQEERDKEKLKQAS' A
#
# COMPACT_ATOMS: atom_id res chain seq x y z
N MET A 1 2.98 -0.43 -14.79
CA MET A 1 2.04 -0.37 -15.93
C MET A 1 0.66 -0.72 -15.41
N LEU A 2 -0.37 0.08 -15.72
CA LEU A 2 -1.77 -0.23 -15.39
C LEU A 2 -2.24 -1.32 -16.36
N LYS A 3 -2.72 -2.45 -15.86
CA LYS A 3 -2.98 -3.64 -16.71
C LYS A 3 -4.39 -4.20 -16.56
N GLN A 4 -5.20 -3.65 -15.66
CA GLN A 4 -6.50 -4.19 -15.30
C GLN A 4 -7.51 -3.05 -15.20
N GLU A 5 -8.70 -3.24 -15.76
CA GLU A 5 -9.83 -2.35 -15.50
C GLU A 5 -10.39 -2.64 -14.10
N GLY A 6 -10.67 -1.57 -13.34
CA GLY A 6 -11.14 -1.69 -11.96
C GLY A 6 -11.46 -0.35 -11.33
N ILE A 7 -11.93 -0.39 -10.09
CA ILE A 7 -12.21 0.83 -9.32
C ILE A 7 -10.92 1.22 -8.60
N CYS A 8 -10.51 2.49 -8.76
CA CYS A 8 -9.38 3.05 -8.01
C CYS A 8 -9.78 3.23 -6.54
N ASP A 9 -9.00 2.70 -5.61
CA ASP A 9 -9.26 2.78 -4.17
C ASP A 9 -9.09 4.19 -3.60
N TRP A 10 -8.39 5.08 -4.29
CA TRP A 10 -8.20 6.47 -3.87
C TRP A 10 -9.33 7.38 -4.36
N CYS A 11 -9.54 7.48 -5.68
CA CYS A 11 -10.56 8.38 -6.23
C CYS A 11 -11.96 7.76 -6.38
N LYS A 12 -12.09 6.45 -6.14
CA LYS A 12 -13.34 5.67 -6.29
C LYS A 12 -13.96 5.68 -7.69
N GLN A 13 -13.19 6.06 -8.71
CA GLN A 13 -13.62 6.04 -10.11
C GLN A 13 -13.17 4.77 -10.83
N HIS A 14 -13.97 4.31 -11.79
CA HIS A 14 -13.61 3.21 -12.69
C HIS A 14 -12.51 3.65 -13.67
N ASN A 15 -11.38 2.94 -13.70
CA ASN A 15 -10.19 3.29 -14.47
C ASN A 15 -9.36 2.02 -14.76
N TYR A 16 -8.31 2.17 -15.57
CA TYR A 16 -7.19 1.23 -15.52
C TYR A 16 -6.42 1.44 -14.23
N VAL A 17 -6.18 0.34 -13.51
CA VAL A 17 -5.56 0.34 -12.19
C VAL A 17 -4.30 -0.52 -12.14
N MET A 18 -3.48 -0.25 -11.13
CA MET A 18 -2.34 -1.08 -10.73
C MET A 18 -2.39 -1.39 -9.25
N ARG A 19 -1.92 -2.58 -8.92
CA ARG A 19 -1.90 -3.12 -7.56
C ARG A 19 -0.74 -2.54 -6.75
N HIS A 20 -1.01 -2.28 -5.47
CA HIS A 20 -0.07 -1.93 -4.42
C HIS A 20 -0.21 -2.93 -3.28
N ASP A 21 0.89 -3.53 -2.86
CA ASP A 21 0.93 -4.56 -1.82
C ASP A 21 1.43 -3.97 -0.49
N TYR A 22 0.76 -4.36 0.59
CA TYR A 22 1.07 -3.97 1.97
C TYR A 22 1.76 -5.13 2.69
N LEU A 23 2.56 -4.83 3.72
CA LEU A 23 3.33 -5.85 4.47
C LEU A 23 2.45 -6.81 5.29
N ASP A 24 1.21 -6.40 5.60
CA ASP A 24 0.20 -7.21 6.26
C ASP A 24 -0.49 -8.22 5.30
N GLY A 25 -0.16 -8.19 4.00
CA GLY A 25 -0.73 -9.04 2.98
C GLY A 25 -2.00 -8.49 2.31
N LEU A 26 -2.48 -7.32 2.73
CA LEU A 26 -3.54 -6.61 2.01
C LEU A 26 -3.01 -5.97 0.72
N PHE A 27 -3.92 -5.61 -0.18
CA PHE A 27 -3.58 -4.89 -1.39
C PHE A 27 -4.69 -3.92 -1.79
N HIS A 28 -4.28 -2.83 -2.44
CA HIS A 28 -5.18 -1.84 -3.03
C HIS A 28 -4.78 -1.56 -4.48
N HIS A 29 -5.68 -0.92 -5.22
CA HIS A 29 -5.51 -0.60 -6.62
C HIS A 29 -5.62 0.91 -6.85
N SER A 30 -4.64 1.51 -7.52
CA SER A 30 -4.68 2.92 -7.89
C SER A 30 -4.74 3.11 -9.39
N CYS A 31 -5.44 4.16 -9.86
CA CYS A 31 -5.32 4.65 -11.23
C CYS A 31 -4.02 5.45 -11.41
N GLN A 32 -3.74 5.88 -12.65
CA GLN A 32 -2.55 6.67 -12.98
C GLN A 32 -2.44 7.95 -12.14
N ASN A 33 -3.52 8.71 -12.05
CA ASN A 33 -3.53 10.02 -11.40
C ASN A 33 -3.34 9.92 -9.88
N CYS A 34 -3.76 8.81 -9.28
CA CYS A 34 -3.60 8.57 -7.85
C CYS A 34 -2.30 7.83 -7.51
N ASN A 35 -1.53 7.36 -8.51
CA ASN A 35 -0.43 6.43 -8.28
C ASN A 35 0.68 7.00 -7.39
N GLU A 36 1.02 8.28 -7.54
CA GLU A 36 2.07 8.90 -6.72
C GLU A 36 1.66 8.96 -5.24
N CYS A 37 0.44 9.42 -4.95
CA CYS A 37 -0.11 9.44 -3.59
C CYS A 37 -0.22 8.01 -3.03
N ALA A 38 -0.78 7.08 -3.82
CA ALA A 38 -0.93 5.68 -3.41
C ALA A 38 0.41 5.03 -3.05
N THR A 39 1.44 5.27 -3.87
CA THR A 39 2.80 4.76 -3.60
C THR A 39 3.37 5.33 -2.30
N HIS A 40 3.12 6.62 -2.02
CA HIS A 40 3.56 7.26 -0.79
C HIS A 40 2.84 6.67 0.43
N ASP A 41 1.52 6.57 0.38
CA ASP A 41 0.69 6.05 1.48
C ASP A 41 1.07 4.61 1.82
N VAL A 42 1.21 3.74 0.81
CA VAL A 42 1.61 2.33 0.98
C VAL A 42 3.00 2.23 1.60
N ARG A 43 3.95 3.04 1.13
CA ARG A 43 5.31 3.07 1.69
C ARG A 43 5.31 3.51 3.15
N GLN A 44 4.54 4.55 3.48
CA GLN A 44 4.45 5.05 4.85
C GLN A 44 3.90 3.98 5.79
N PHE A 45 2.76 3.38 5.44
CA PHE A 45 2.18 2.29 6.22
C PHE A 45 3.16 1.14 6.42
N ASN A 46 3.83 0.70 5.35
CA ASN A 46 4.79 -0.40 5.42
C ASN A 46 5.99 -0.08 6.33
N ASN A 47 6.46 1.17 6.36
CA ASN A 47 7.52 1.58 7.28
C ASN A 47 7.04 1.52 8.73
N GLU A 48 5.86 2.06 9.02
CA GLU A 48 5.28 2.06 10.38
C GLU A 48 5.05 0.63 10.88
N GLU A 49 4.49 -0.24 10.04
CA GLU A 49 4.33 -1.68 10.32
C GLU A 49 5.67 -2.37 10.60
N GLN A 50 6.72 -2.02 9.87
CA GLN A 50 8.04 -2.60 10.08
C GLN A 50 8.66 -2.12 11.40
N GLU A 51 8.55 -0.83 11.71
CA GLU A 51 9.03 -0.26 12.96
C GLU A 51 8.36 -0.91 14.18
N GLU A 52 7.04 -1.14 14.15
CA GLU A 52 6.35 -1.83 15.23
C GLU A 52 6.81 -3.28 15.38
N ARG A 53 6.93 -4.03 14.28
CA ARG A 53 7.49 -5.40 14.32
C ARG A 53 8.89 -5.44 14.91
N ASP A 54 9.73 -4.46 14.58
CA ASP A 54 11.10 -4.40 15.10
C ASP A 54 11.13 -4.05 16.60
N LYS A 55 10.25 -3.15 17.06
CA LYS A 55 10.05 -2.88 18.50
C LYS A 55 9.59 -4.13 19.26
N GLU A 56 8.65 -4.89 18.70
CA GLU A 56 8.17 -6.13 19.32
C GLU A 56 9.27 -7.19 19.42
N LYS A 57 10.08 -7.36 18.37
CA LYS A 57 11.22 -8.28 18.39
C LYS A 57 12.24 -7.90 19.45
N LEU A 58 12.55 -6.61 19.61
CA LEU A 58 13.49 -6.14 20.63
C LEU A 58 12.98 -6.42 22.05
N LYS A 59 11.67 -6.22 22.30
CA LYS A 59 11.04 -6.54 23.59
C LYS A 59 11.10 -8.03 23.92
N GLN A 60 10.96 -8.91 22.92
CA GLN A 60 11.05 -10.36 23.12
C GLN A 60 12.49 -10.87 23.31
N ALA A 61 13.48 -10.09 22.88
CA ALA A 61 14.90 -10.43 22.99
C ALA A 61 15.58 -9.87 24.27
N SER A 62 14.83 -9.15 25.11
CA SER A 62 15.27 -8.55 26.38
C SER A 62 14.74 -9.35 27.58
#